data_AF-A0A2V9C6Z4-F1
#
_entry.id   AF-A0A2V9C6Z4-F1
#
_cell.length_a   1.000
_cell.length_b   1.000
_cell.length_c   1.000
_cell.angle_alpha   90.00
_cell.angle_beta   90.00
_cell.angle_gamma   90.00
#
_symmetry.space_group_name_H-M   'P 1'
#
loop_
_entity.id
_entity.type
_entity.pdbx_description
1 polymer ?
#
loop_
_entity_poly.entity_id
_entity_poly.type
_entity_poly.pdbx_seq_one_letter_code
_entity_poly.pdbx_strand_id
1 'polypeptide(L)'
;MRVKPELAFDICWEVYRSAREVLEAKRGISSRNWKDSDKYLWRPDIRPRINEWMADFTLAGQAALDGPEWASRMVMFRLYYLGLAPYDRARHFLGLSEHGWVNWSEEIRRRCGKELLNRSMFPPRKYFRNGG
;
A
#
# COMPACT_ATOMS: atom_id res chain seq x y z
N MET A 1 11.73 -20.69 -5.84
CA MET A 1 12.39 -19.61 -5.06
C MET A 1 11.39 -19.05 -4.07
N ARG A 2 11.65 -19.12 -2.75
CA ARG A 2 10.87 -18.38 -1.75
C ARG A 2 11.28 -16.91 -1.83
N VAL A 3 10.36 -16.05 -2.28
CA VAL A 3 10.58 -14.59 -2.33
C VAL A 3 10.64 -14.07 -0.90
N LYS A 4 11.62 -13.21 -0.61
CA LYS A 4 11.71 -12.53 0.69
C LYS A 4 10.51 -11.58 0.84
N PRO A 5 9.74 -11.63 1.95
CA PRO A 5 8.59 -10.76 2.17
C PRO A 5 8.93 -9.28 2.01
N GLU A 6 10.09 -8.86 2.49
CA GLU A 6 10.57 -7.48 2.44
C GLU A 6 10.73 -7.01 0.99
N LEU A 7 11.31 -7.86 0.12
CA LEU A 7 11.44 -7.59 -1.30
C LEU A 7 10.08 -7.50 -2.00
N ALA A 8 9.15 -8.38 -1.64
CA ALA A 8 7.79 -8.34 -2.19
C ALA A 8 7.09 -7.03 -1.81
N PHE A 9 7.28 -6.56 -0.58
CA PHE A 9 6.76 -5.27 -0.14
C PHE A 9 7.41 -4.11 -0.90
N ASP A 10 8.73 -4.06 -1.01
CA ASP A 10 9.44 -2.95 -1.65
C ASP A 10 9.01 -2.79 -3.11
N ILE A 11 8.90 -3.91 -3.85
CA ILE A 11 8.41 -3.90 -5.24
C ILE A 11 6.95 -3.42 -5.32
N CYS A 12 6.08 -3.92 -4.44
CA CYS A 12 4.69 -3.46 -4.41
C CYS A 12 4.61 -1.96 -4.04
N TRP A 13 5.39 -1.50 -3.08
CA TRP A 13 5.37 -0.10 -2.66
C TRP A 13 5.84 0.84 -3.77
N GLU A 14 6.84 0.46 -4.57
CA GLU A 14 7.24 1.23 -5.75
C GLU A 14 6.12 1.33 -6.80
N VAL A 15 5.38 0.23 -7.02
CA VAL A 15 4.19 0.24 -7.89
C VAL A 15 3.10 1.13 -7.31
N TYR A 16 2.90 1.11 -5.99
CA TYR A 16 1.95 2.00 -5.30
C TYR A 16 2.31 3.47 -5.45
N ARG A 17 3.58 3.83 -5.24
CA ARG A 17 4.08 5.19 -5.40
C ARG A 17 3.88 5.70 -6.83
N SER A 18 4.27 4.89 -7.81
CA SER A 18 4.09 5.20 -9.23
C SER A 18 2.60 5.32 -9.60
N ALA A 19 1.76 4.42 -9.09
CA ALA A 19 0.32 4.45 -9.30
C ALA A 19 -0.32 5.73 -8.74
N ARG A 20 0.09 6.12 -7.54
CA ARG A 20 -0.41 7.31 -6.87
C ARG A 20 -0.03 8.58 -7.62
N GLU A 21 1.22 8.70 -8.06
CA GLU A 21 1.68 9.81 -8.90
C GLU A 21 0.88 9.91 -10.21
N VAL A 22 0.66 8.76 -10.88
CA VAL A 22 -0.15 8.72 -12.11
C VAL A 22 -1.60 9.13 -11.88
N LEU A 23 -2.19 8.78 -10.73
CA LEU A 23 -3.56 9.18 -10.41
C LEU A 23 -3.68 10.63 -9.97
N GLU A 24 -2.72 11.14 -9.22
CA GLU A 24 -2.66 12.57 -8.88
C GLU A 24 -2.47 13.41 -10.16
N ALA A 25 -1.59 12.99 -11.07
CA ALA A 25 -1.32 13.67 -12.34
C ALA A 25 -2.46 13.54 -13.38
N LYS A 26 -3.04 12.34 -13.59
CA LYS A 26 -4.04 12.12 -14.65
C LYS A 26 -5.43 12.58 -14.29
N ARG A 27 -5.76 12.67 -13.00
CA ARG A 27 -7.17 12.61 -12.60
C ARG A 27 -7.69 13.87 -11.95
N GLY A 28 -6.91 14.66 -11.20
CA GLY A 28 -7.45 15.87 -10.56
C GLY A 28 -8.85 15.65 -9.94
N ILE A 29 -9.14 14.42 -9.46
CA ILE A 29 -10.49 14.03 -9.03
C ILE A 29 -10.65 14.68 -7.67
N SER A 30 -11.15 15.90 -7.71
CA SER A 30 -11.86 16.53 -6.62
C SER A 30 -12.94 15.55 -6.15
N SER A 31 -13.01 15.34 -4.84
CA SER A 31 -13.91 14.47 -4.08
C SER A 31 -15.43 14.71 -4.31
N ARG A 32 -15.85 15.38 -5.39
CA ARG A 32 -17.16 16.04 -5.49
C ARG A 32 -18.01 15.68 -6.71
N ASN A 33 -17.55 14.84 -7.64
CA ASN A 33 -18.38 14.41 -8.77
C ASN A 33 -18.93 13.01 -8.58
N TRP A 34 -20.17 12.94 -8.09
CA TRP A 34 -20.93 11.70 -7.90
C TRP A 34 -21.27 11.00 -9.23
N LYS A 35 -21.22 11.68 -10.37
CA LYS A 35 -21.49 11.06 -11.70
C LYS A 35 -20.40 10.11 -12.19
N ASP A 36 -19.21 10.13 -11.57
CA ASP A 36 -18.17 9.12 -11.82
C ASP A 36 -18.41 7.83 -11.03
N SER A 37 -19.41 7.78 -10.13
CA SER A 37 -19.66 6.65 -9.22
C SER A 37 -20.08 5.35 -9.92
N ASP A 38 -20.75 5.45 -11.07
CA ASP A 38 -21.20 4.28 -11.84
C ASP A 38 -20.05 3.42 -12.38
N LYS A 39 -18.84 4.00 -12.45
CA LYS A 39 -17.60 3.31 -12.81
C LYS A 39 -17.01 2.49 -11.65
N TYR A 40 -17.51 2.61 -10.43
CA TYR A 40 -17.03 1.89 -9.25
C TYR A 40 -17.97 0.74 -8.84
N LEU A 41 -18.90 0.35 -9.71
CA LEU A 41 -19.62 -0.90 -9.56
C LEU A 41 -18.60 -2.06 -9.70
N TRP A 42 -18.44 -2.84 -8.63
CA TRP A 42 -17.59 -4.03 -8.60
C TRP A 42 -17.97 -4.95 -9.77
N ARG A 43 -17.04 -5.17 -10.71
CA ARG A 43 -17.27 -5.97 -11.93
C ARG A 43 -16.20 -7.05 -12.04
N PRO A 44 -16.53 -8.33 -11.81
CA PRO A 44 -15.57 -9.42 -11.91
C PRO A 44 -14.99 -9.61 -13.33
N ASP A 45 -15.65 -9.06 -14.36
CA ASP A 45 -15.28 -9.27 -15.78
C ASP A 45 -14.30 -8.21 -16.34
N ILE A 46 -13.98 -7.17 -15.56
CA ILE A 46 -13.16 -6.04 -16.01
C ILE A 46 -11.76 -6.17 -15.37
N ARG A 47 -10.70 -6.02 -16.18
CA ARG A 47 -9.32 -6.07 -15.68
C ARG A 47 -9.14 -5.18 -14.44
N PRO A 48 -8.44 -5.66 -13.38
CA PRO A 48 -8.32 -4.90 -12.14
C PRO A 48 -7.75 -3.54 -12.42
N ARG A 49 -8.47 -2.51 -11.99
CA ARG A 49 -7.99 -1.15 -12.18
C ARG A 49 -6.87 -0.88 -11.20
N ILE A 50 -6.00 0.05 -11.58
CA ILE A 50 -4.94 0.56 -10.70
C ILE A 50 -5.50 1.04 -9.34
N ASN A 51 -6.74 1.56 -9.32
CA ASN A 51 -7.45 1.96 -8.10
C ASN A 51 -7.78 0.78 -7.17
N GLU A 52 -8.23 -0.34 -7.73
CA GLU A 52 -8.58 -1.55 -6.97
C GLU A 52 -7.32 -2.19 -6.39
N TRP A 53 -6.25 -2.25 -7.19
CA TRP A 53 -4.96 -2.74 -6.69
C TRP A 53 -4.41 -1.88 -5.55
N MET A 54 -4.52 -0.55 -5.63
CA MET A 54 -4.12 0.33 -4.52
C MET A 54 -4.99 0.15 -3.29
N ALA A 55 -6.31 -0.02 -3.46
CA ALA A 55 -7.22 -0.30 -2.35
C ALA A 55 -6.84 -1.62 -1.67
N ASP A 56 -6.62 -2.69 -2.45
CA ASP A 56 -6.18 -3.98 -1.93
C ASP A 56 -4.83 -3.90 -1.21
N PHE A 57 -3.90 -3.09 -1.71
CA PHE A 57 -2.61 -2.86 -1.05
C PHE A 57 -2.80 -2.20 0.32
N THR A 58 -3.68 -1.18 0.39
CA THR A 58 -4.00 -0.51 1.66
C THR A 58 -4.68 -1.46 2.65
N LEU A 59 -5.63 -2.27 2.19
CA LEU A 59 -6.32 -3.26 3.01
C LEU A 59 -5.40 -4.38 3.47
N ALA A 60 -4.46 -4.82 2.62
CA ALA A 60 -3.44 -5.81 2.97
C ALA A 60 -2.52 -5.29 4.07
N GLY A 61 -2.02 -4.06 3.94
CA GLY A 61 -1.19 -3.45 4.97
C GLY A 61 -1.95 -3.21 6.28
N GLN A 62 -3.23 -2.82 6.20
CA GLN A 62 -4.08 -2.66 7.37
C GLN A 62 -4.33 -3.98 8.09
N ALA A 63 -4.66 -5.05 7.36
CA ALA A 63 -4.85 -6.36 7.96
C ALA A 63 -3.56 -6.94 8.55
N ALA A 64 -2.40 -6.69 7.92
CA ALA A 64 -1.11 -7.16 8.42
C ALA A 64 -0.66 -6.50 9.74
N LEU A 65 -1.16 -5.29 9.98
CA LEU A 65 -0.86 -4.47 11.16
C LEU A 65 -2.07 -4.32 12.07
N ASP A 66 -3.08 -5.18 11.92
CA ASP A 66 -4.24 -5.17 12.80
C ASP A 66 -3.86 -5.71 14.18
N GLY A 67 -4.35 -5.03 15.23
CA GLY A 67 -4.07 -5.34 16.63
C GLY A 67 -3.33 -4.26 17.43
N PRO A 68 -3.50 -4.27 18.77
CA PRO A 68 -3.03 -3.19 19.65
C PRO A 68 -1.50 -3.07 19.70
N GLU A 69 -0.77 -4.17 19.58
CA GLU A 69 0.70 -4.19 19.58
C GLU A 69 1.32 -3.47 18.37
N TRP A 70 0.54 -3.36 17.28
CA TRP A 70 0.99 -2.85 15.98
C TRP A 70 0.46 -1.45 15.67
N ALA A 71 -0.30 -0.85 16.60
CA ALA A 71 -0.94 0.45 16.40
C ALA A 71 0.06 1.55 15.99
N SER A 72 1.23 1.63 16.65
CA SER A 72 2.25 2.63 16.31
C SER A 72 2.84 2.41 14.91
N ARG A 73 2.99 1.14 14.49
CA ARG A 73 3.48 0.77 13.16
C ARG A 73 2.42 0.97 12.09
N MET A 74 1.15 0.81 12.42
CA MET A 74 0.02 1.22 11.57
C MET A 74 0.06 2.72 11.30
N VAL A 75 0.35 3.54 12.32
CA VAL A 75 0.48 5.01 12.13
C VAL A 75 1.65 5.31 11.20
N MET A 76 2.81 4.69 11.41
CA MET A 76 3.95 4.82 10.49
C MET A 76 3.61 4.36 9.06
N PHE A 77 2.89 3.24 8.92
CA PHE A 77 2.44 2.71 7.64
C PHE A 77 1.55 3.72 6.89
N ARG A 78 0.58 4.31 7.59
CA ARG A 78 -0.32 5.31 7.04
C ARG A 78 0.39 6.61 6.66
N LEU A 79 1.31 7.10 7.51
CA LEU A 79 2.00 8.37 7.27
C LEU A 79 3.06 8.27 6.17
N TYR A 80 3.98 7.31 6.30
CA TYR A 80 5.15 7.23 5.44
C TYR A 80 4.85 6.46 4.15
N TYR A 81 4.31 5.24 4.26
CA TYR A 81 4.15 4.38 3.09
C TYR A 81 2.92 4.74 2.25
N LEU A 82 1.76 4.91 2.89
CA LEU A 82 0.54 5.32 2.18
C LEU A 82 0.51 6.81 1.91
N GLY A 83 0.83 7.61 2.93
CA GLY A 83 0.80 9.07 2.88
C GLY A 83 1.93 9.71 2.08
N LEU A 84 3.01 8.97 1.79
CA LEU A 84 4.23 9.48 1.12
C LEU A 84 4.83 10.70 1.83
N ALA A 85 4.67 10.77 3.16
CA ALA A 85 5.28 11.83 3.95
C ALA A 85 6.82 11.75 3.86
N PRO A 86 7.54 12.89 3.71
CA PRO A 86 8.99 12.89 3.72
C PRO A 86 9.55 12.27 5.00
N TYR A 87 10.66 11.54 4.87
CA TYR A 87 11.32 10.82 5.97
C TYR A 87 11.48 11.70 7.23
N ASP A 88 12.08 12.88 7.09
CA ASP A 88 12.35 13.77 8.24
C ASP A 88 11.07 14.17 8.97
N ARG A 89 10.01 14.48 8.22
CA ARG A 89 8.72 14.88 8.78
C ARG A 89 8.03 13.70 9.48
N ALA A 90 8.03 12.52 8.85
CA ALA A 90 7.41 11.33 9.41
C ALA A 90 8.16 10.85 10.67
N ARG A 91 9.49 10.81 10.63
CA ARG A 91 10.34 10.41 11.77
C ARG A 91 10.17 11.37 12.94
N HIS A 92 10.19 12.68 12.69
CA HIS A 92 9.99 13.69 13.72
C HIS A 92 8.58 13.59 14.34
N PHE A 93 7.54 13.42 13.52
CA PHE A 93 6.17 13.28 14.00
C PHE A 93 5.97 12.04 14.89
N LEU A 94 6.61 10.93 14.55
CA LEU A 94 6.54 9.69 15.32
C LEU A 94 7.44 9.68 16.55
N GLY A 95 8.30 10.68 16.73
CA GLY A 95 9.27 10.74 17.83
C GLY A 95 10.30 9.62 17.81
N LEU A 96 10.66 9.11 16.62
CA LEU A 96 11.53 7.95 16.48
C LEU A 96 13.01 8.33 16.37
N SER A 97 13.85 7.56 17.06
CA SER A 97 15.28 7.50 16.76
C SER A 97 15.52 6.83 15.41
N GLU A 98 16.72 6.99 14.85
CA GLU A 98 17.09 6.37 13.57
C GLU A 98 17.02 4.85 13.63
N HIS A 99 17.53 4.30 14.73
CA HIS A 99 17.47 2.87 14.99
C HIS A 99 16.02 2.39 15.12
N GLY A 100 15.17 3.15 15.82
CA GLY A 100 13.73 2.84 15.93
C GLY A 100 13.03 2.86 14.57
N TRP A 101 13.38 3.82 13.71
CA TRP A 101 12.88 3.88 12.34
C TRP A 101 13.23 2.64 11.52
N VAL A 102 14.50 2.25 11.52
CA VAL A 102 14.97 1.07 10.78
C VAL A 102 14.23 -0.18 11.25
N ASN A 103 14.18 -0.40 12.57
CA ASN A 103 13.50 -1.55 13.16
C ASN A 103 12.01 -1.60 12.76
N TRP A 104 11.28 -0.50 12.95
CA TRP A 104 9.86 -0.46 12.60
C TRP A 104 9.62 -0.64 11.11
N SER A 105 10.47 -0.03 10.26
CA SER A 105 10.37 -0.18 8.81
C SER A 105 10.61 -1.63 8.35
N GLU A 106 11.54 -2.35 8.98
CA GLU A 106 11.78 -3.78 8.69
C GLU A 106 10.61 -4.66 9.12
N GLU A 107 10.05 -4.42 10.30
CA GLU A 107 8.88 -5.17 10.79
C GLU A 107 7.65 -4.96 9.92
N ILE A 108 7.38 -3.70 9.50
CA ILE A 108 6.30 -3.36 8.57
C ILE A 108 6.50 -4.08 7.24
N ARG A 109 7.70 -3.97 6.64
CA ARG A 109 8.02 -4.60 5.35
C ARG A 109 7.86 -6.11 5.40
N ARG A 110 8.35 -6.75 6.46
CA ARG A 110 8.25 -8.19 6.65
C ARG A 110 6.80 -8.66 6.79
N ARG A 111 6.00 -7.96 7.61
CA ARG A 111 4.60 -8.33 7.87
C ARG A 111 3.69 -8.05 6.69
N CYS A 112 3.72 -6.83 6.19
CA CYS A 112 2.92 -6.43 5.03
C CYS A 112 3.32 -7.24 3.79
N GLY A 113 4.62 -7.46 3.59
CA GLY A 113 5.13 -8.32 2.53
C GLY A 113 4.62 -9.75 2.58
N LYS A 114 4.54 -10.34 3.78
CA LYS A 114 3.96 -11.67 3.98
C LYS A 114 2.48 -11.69 3.59
N GLU A 115 1.73 -10.66 3.98
CA GLU A 115 0.31 -10.55 3.67
C GLU A 115 0.06 -10.34 2.16
N LEU A 116 0.88 -9.53 1.49
CA LEU A 116 0.82 -9.35 0.04
C LEU A 116 1.08 -10.65 -0.73
N LEU A 117 2.00 -11.49 -0.23
CA LEU A 117 2.26 -12.82 -0.77
C LEU A 117 1.06 -13.76 -0.54
N ASN A 118 0.47 -13.73 0.66
CA ASN A 118 -0.72 -14.53 0.97
C ASN A 118 -1.91 -14.18 0.05
N ARG A 119 -2.09 -12.89 -0.26
CA ARG A 119 -3.17 -12.39 -1.12
C ARG A 119 -2.87 -12.47 -2.63
N SER A 120 -1.77 -13.12 -3.03
CA SER A 120 -1.36 -13.22 -4.44
C SER A 120 -1.21 -11.87 -5.17
N MET A 121 -1.00 -10.77 -4.43
CA MET A 121 -0.76 -9.44 -4.99
C MET A 121 0.63 -9.31 -5.62
N PHE A 122 1.58 -10.13 -5.15
CA PHE A 122 2.92 -10.21 -5.70
C PHE A 122 3.06 -11.44 -6.63
N PRO A 123 3.69 -11.29 -7.82
CA PRO A 123 4.17 -10.05 -8.41
C PRO A 123 3.01 -9.19 -8.96
N PRO A 124 3.07 -7.85 -8.89
CA PRO A 124 1.97 -6.96 -9.32
C PRO A 124 1.50 -7.20 -10.76
N ARG A 125 2.42 -7.60 -11.67
CA ARG A 125 2.09 -7.96 -13.06
C ARG A 125 1.05 -9.10 -13.16
N LYS A 126 1.07 -10.06 -12.22
CA LYS A 126 0.12 -11.16 -12.16
C LYS A 126 -1.27 -10.67 -11.77
N TYR A 127 -1.34 -9.76 -10.81
CA TYR A 127 -2.60 -9.15 -10.36
C TYR A 127 -3.33 -8.46 -11.52
N PHE A 128 -2.64 -7.60 -12.28
CA PHE A 128 -3.27 -6.90 -13.42
C PHE A 128 -3.62 -7.80 -14.61
N ARG A 129 -2.98 -8.97 -14.73
CA ARG A 129 -3.24 -9.92 -15.82
C ARG A 129 -4.43 -10.83 -15.53
N ASN A 130 -4.60 -11.23 -14.27
CA ASN A 130 -5.49 -12.34 -13.91
C ASN A 130 -6.81 -11.94 -13.28
N GLY A 131 -7.07 -10.65 -12.96
CA GLY A 131 -8.43 -10.31 -12.56
C GLY A 131 -8.89 -10.93 -11.26
N GLY A 132 -8.13 -10.78 -10.16
CA GLY A 132 -8.55 -11.21 -8.81
C GLY A 132 -8.74 -12.71 -8.66
#